data_AF-A0A7K3X4P1-F1
#
_entry.id   AF-A0A7K3X4P1-F1
#
_cell.length_a   1.000
_cell.length_b   1.000
_cell.length_c   1.000
_cell.angle_alpha   90.00
_cell.angle_beta   90.00
_cell.angle_gamma   90.00
#
_symmetry.space_group_name_H-M   'P 1'
#
loop_
_entity.id
_entity.type
_entity.pdbx_description
1 polymer ?
#
loop_
_entity_poly.entity_id
_entity_poly.type
_entity_poly.pdbx_seq_one_letter_code
_entity_poly.pdbx_strand_id
1 'polypeptide(L)'
;MEWRTRWQITIRWDRADNSPAGVTVVEHVVDSPAELRQLVARARADRHVVAFPYCRVRELVGDEPQHCRNGHSYVGGSATRPVRDWLPCSCGGHLALRCARCPDVRVDPDVSADCNPSTASGGQRPTA
;
A
#
# COMPACT_ATOMS: atom_id res chain seq x y z
N MET A 1 5.54 -8.56 -8.74
CA MET A 1 5.20 -7.62 -7.67
C MET A 1 4.92 -6.26 -8.29
N GLU A 2 3.88 -5.59 -7.83
CA GLU A 2 3.38 -4.33 -8.39
C GLU A 2 2.76 -3.51 -7.25
N TRP A 3 3.04 -2.20 -7.16
CA TRP A 3 2.25 -1.34 -6.27
C TRP A 3 0.91 -1.02 -6.92
N ARG A 4 -0.17 -1.56 -6.36
CA ARG A 4 -1.52 -1.29 -6.82
C ARG A 4 -2.18 -0.21 -5.96
N THR A 5 -2.91 0.65 -6.63
CA THR A 5 -3.79 1.59 -5.95
C THR A 5 -5.08 0.86 -5.61
N ARG A 6 -5.37 0.73 -4.32
CA ARG A 6 -6.56 0.09 -3.76
C ARG A 6 -7.36 1.08 -2.94
N TRP A 7 -8.60 0.72 -2.65
CA TRP A 7 -9.46 1.48 -1.75
C TRP A 7 -9.75 0.64 -0.51
N GLN A 8 -9.40 1.18 0.64
CA GLN A 8 -9.79 0.62 1.93
C GLN A 8 -11.04 1.34 2.41
N ILE A 9 -12.06 0.58 2.80
CA ILE A 9 -13.29 1.09 3.41
C ILE A 9 -13.58 0.30 4.67
N THR A 10 -13.87 1.02 5.75
CA THR A 10 -14.28 0.44 7.03
C THR A 10 -15.74 0.75 7.25
N ILE A 11 -16.61 -0.26 7.29
CA ILE A 11 -18.04 -0.08 7.56
C ILE A 11 -18.30 -0.39 9.04
N ARG A 12 -19.03 0.50 9.71
CA ARG A 12 -19.37 0.38 11.13
C ARG A 12 -20.87 0.30 11.31
N TRP A 13 -21.33 -0.69 12.07
CA TRP A 13 -22.72 -0.86 12.48
C TRP A 13 -22.92 -0.44 13.93
N ASP A 14 -24.13 -0.02 14.27
CA ASP A 14 -24.56 0.28 15.64
C ASP A 14 -24.46 -0.94 16.58
N ARG A 15 -24.68 -2.16 16.05
CA ARG A 15 -24.65 -3.44 16.77
C ARG A 15 -24.11 -4.56 15.89
N ALA A 16 -23.49 -5.54 16.52
CA ALA A 16 -22.92 -6.72 15.87
C ALA A 16 -23.97 -7.53 15.10
N ASP A 17 -25.15 -7.72 15.70
CA ASP A 17 -26.26 -8.50 15.13
C ASP A 17 -26.85 -7.90 13.86
N ASN A 18 -26.65 -6.59 13.65
CA ASN A 18 -27.10 -5.90 12.44
C ASN A 18 -26.10 -5.98 11.30
N SER A 19 -24.87 -6.44 11.59
CA SER A 19 -23.86 -6.64 10.56
C SER A 19 -23.99 -8.04 9.94
N PRO A 20 -23.61 -8.21 8.66
CA PRO A 20 -23.58 -9.52 8.02
C PRO A 20 -22.50 -10.46 8.59
N ALA A 21 -21.51 -9.92 9.30
CA ALA A 21 -20.36 -10.67 9.84
C ALA A 21 -20.48 -10.93 11.35
N GLY A 22 -21.57 -10.53 12.00
CA GLY A 22 -21.73 -10.64 13.46
C GLY A 22 -20.74 -9.78 14.26
N VAL A 23 -20.19 -8.71 13.66
CA VAL A 23 -19.24 -7.78 14.28
C VAL A 23 -19.60 -6.33 13.94
N THR A 24 -19.32 -5.39 14.83
CA THR A 24 -19.67 -3.97 14.60
C THR A 24 -18.81 -3.27 13.57
N VAL A 25 -17.66 -3.86 13.18
CA VAL A 25 -16.71 -3.25 12.23
C VAL A 25 -16.27 -4.30 11.22
N VAL A 26 -16.43 -3.98 9.94
CA VAL A 26 -15.91 -4.80 8.83
C VAL A 26 -15.05 -3.92 7.94
N GLU A 27 -13.86 -4.42 7.60
CA GLU A 27 -12.95 -3.77 6.65
C GLU A 27 -12.98 -4.48 5.31
N HIS A 28 -13.03 -3.70 4.24
CA HIS A 28 -12.91 -4.18 2.87
C HIS A 28 -11.77 -3.46 2.16
N VAL A 29 -11.02 -4.22 1.37
CA VAL A 29 -10.05 -3.70 0.41
C VAL A 29 -10.56 -4.07 -0.98
N VAL A 30 -10.72 -3.07 -1.85
CA VAL A 30 -11.21 -3.26 -3.22
C VAL A 30 -10.25 -2.68 -4.23
N ASP A 31 -10.17 -3.34 -5.39
CA ASP A 31 -9.21 -3.01 -6.46
C ASP A 31 -9.76 -1.95 -7.41
N SER A 32 -11.08 -1.69 -7.39
CA SER A 32 -11.72 -0.77 -8.34
C SER A 32 -12.60 0.31 -7.68
N PRO A 33 -12.66 1.53 -8.26
CA PRO A 33 -13.62 2.54 -7.84
C PRO A 33 -15.08 2.10 -8.00
N ALA A 34 -15.38 1.18 -8.92
CA ALA A 34 -16.73 0.66 -9.14
C ALA A 34 -17.21 -0.18 -7.96
N GLU A 35 -16.38 -1.10 -7.47
CA GLU A 35 -16.67 -1.89 -6.27
C GLU A 35 -16.80 -1.02 -5.02
N LEU A 36 -15.92 0.00 -4.88
CA LEU A 36 -16.03 0.97 -3.78
C LEU A 36 -17.40 1.66 -3.80
N ARG A 37 -17.84 2.14 -4.97
CA ARG A 37 -19.16 2.79 -5.11
C ARG A 37 -20.30 1.85 -4.74
N GLN A 38 -20.21 0.57 -5.09
CA GLN A 38 -21.22 -0.42 -4.70
C GLN A 38 -21.26 -0.63 -3.18
N LEU A 39 -20.10 -0.73 -2.52
CA LEU A 39 -20.02 -0.83 -1.06
C LEU A 39 -20.59 0.41 -0.38
N VAL A 40 -20.24 1.60 -0.86
CA VAL A 40 -20.77 2.87 -0.34
C VAL A 40 -22.28 2.96 -0.54
N ALA A 41 -22.81 2.54 -1.69
CA ALA A 41 -24.24 2.53 -1.94
C ALA A 41 -24.98 1.58 -0.98
N ARG A 42 -24.47 0.38 -0.76
CA ARG A 42 -25.02 -0.57 0.23
C ARG A 42 -24.96 -0.01 1.65
N ALA A 43 -23.81 0.53 2.05
CA ALA A 43 -23.61 1.11 3.37
C ALA A 43 -24.56 2.30 3.64
N ARG A 44 -24.85 3.12 2.62
CA ARG A 44 -25.82 4.22 2.72
C ARG A 44 -27.28 3.75 2.80
N ALA A 45 -27.60 2.62 2.18
CA ALA A 45 -28.96 2.08 2.20
C ALA A 45 -29.29 1.33 3.50
N ASP A 46 -28.27 0.89 4.23
CA ASP A 46 -28.43 0.21 5.51
C ASP A 46 -28.60 1.23 6.65
N ARG A 47 -29.77 1.20 7.30
CA ARG A 47 -30.12 2.09 8.41
C ARG A 47 -29.29 1.85 9.68
N HIS A 48 -28.64 0.70 9.81
CA HIS A 48 -27.85 0.32 10.98
C HIS A 48 -26.37 0.68 10.83
N VAL A 49 -25.94 1.08 9.63
CA VAL A 49 -24.60 1.59 9.41
C VAL A 49 -24.50 3.00 9.96
N VAL A 50 -23.52 3.21 10.85
CA VAL A 50 -23.28 4.49 11.53
C VAL A 50 -22.10 5.26 10.96
N ALA A 51 -21.15 4.59 10.31
CA ALA A 51 -20.02 5.22 9.64
C ALA A 51 -19.42 4.31 8.57
N PHE A 52 -18.85 4.91 7.51
CA PHE A 52 -18.16 4.18 6.44
C PHE A 52 -16.98 4.99 5.84
N PRO A 53 -15.96 5.37 6.64
CA PRO A 53 -14.79 6.05 6.10
C PRO A 53 -14.07 5.18 5.06
N TYR A 54 -13.56 5.83 4.01
CA TYR A 54 -12.74 5.18 3.00
C TYR A 54 -11.56 6.06 2.61
N CYS A 55 -10.46 5.43 2.24
CA CYS A 55 -9.26 6.10 1.76
C CYS A 55 -8.63 5.32 0.60
N ARG A 56 -7.78 6.00 -0.15
CA ARG A 56 -6.98 5.39 -1.21
C ARG A 56 -5.64 4.98 -0.61
N VAL A 57 -5.28 3.71 -0.77
CA VAL A 57 -4.02 3.14 -0.30
C VAL A 57 -3.21 2.62 -1.49
N ARG A 58 -1.89 2.72 -1.43
CA ARG A 58 -0.99 1.99 -2.33
C ARG A 58 -0.52 0.77 -1.56
N GLU A 59 -0.81 -0.42 -2.08
CA GLU A 59 -0.40 -1.69 -1.49
C GLU A 59 0.47 -2.45 -2.47
N LEU A 60 1.47 -3.12 -1.91
CA LEU A 60 2.37 -3.98 -2.64
C LEU A 60 1.72 -5.34 -2.89
N VAL A 61 1.38 -5.63 -4.14
CA VAL A 61 0.73 -6.89 -4.50
C VAL A 61 1.74 -7.86 -5.09
N GLY A 62 1.79 -9.07 -4.52
CA GLY A 62 2.76 -10.13 -4.83
C GLY A 62 3.96 -10.14 -3.88
N ASP A 63 4.81 -11.15 -4.02
CA ASP A 63 5.93 -11.34 -3.09
C ASP A 63 6.95 -10.20 -3.17
N GLU A 64 7.28 -9.63 -2.02
CA GLU A 64 8.35 -8.65 -1.92
C GLU A 64 9.68 -9.25 -2.43
N PRO A 65 10.39 -8.58 -3.37
CA PRO A 65 11.64 -9.10 -3.88
C PRO A 65 12.63 -9.25 -2.73
N GLN A 66 13.07 -10.49 -2.51
CA GLN A 66 14.01 -10.82 -1.46
C GLN A 66 15.47 -10.60 -1.89
N HIS A 67 15.73 -10.55 -3.20
CA HIS A 67 17.05 -10.42 -3.79
C HIS A 67 17.08 -9.37 -4.90
N CYS A 68 18.21 -8.68 -5.03
CA CYS A 68 18.49 -7.79 -6.16
C CYS A 68 18.69 -8.60 -7.45
N ARG A 69 18.70 -7.96 -8.63
CA ARG A 69 18.91 -8.67 -9.92
C ARG A 69 20.26 -9.40 -9.99
N ASN A 70 21.24 -8.98 -9.20
CA ASN A 70 22.56 -9.61 -9.06
C ASN A 70 22.62 -10.69 -7.96
N GLY A 71 21.48 -11.09 -7.38
CA GLY A 71 21.42 -12.16 -6.37
C GLY A 71 21.80 -11.76 -4.95
N HIS A 72 22.12 -10.48 -4.68
CA HIS A 72 22.34 -10.02 -3.31
C HIS A 72 21.02 -9.96 -2.55
N SER A 73 21.00 -10.56 -1.37
CA SER A 73 19.86 -10.49 -0.47
C SER A 73 19.59 -9.05 0.00
N TYR A 74 18.31 -8.66 -0.03
CA TYR A 74 17.81 -7.45 0.62
C TYR A 74 17.50 -7.68 2.12
N VAL A 75 17.45 -8.93 2.61
CA VAL A 75 17.30 -9.21 4.04
C VAL A 75 18.63 -9.01 4.76
N GLY A 76 18.78 -7.83 5.36
CA GLY A 76 19.91 -7.55 6.23
C GLY A 76 19.62 -6.34 7.09
N GLY A 77 18.72 -6.47 8.06
CA GLY A 77 18.43 -5.45 9.08
C GLY A 77 18.32 -6.08 10.47
N SER A 78 18.57 -5.30 11.51
CA SER A 78 18.40 -5.76 12.89
C SER A 78 16.91 -5.75 13.28
N ALA A 79 16.56 -6.44 14.36
CA ALA A 79 15.20 -6.47 14.92
C ALA A 79 14.60 -5.07 15.21
N THR A 80 15.42 -4.02 15.25
CA THR A 80 15.01 -2.63 15.52
C THR A 80 15.13 -1.70 14.31
N ARG A 81 15.69 -2.17 13.19
CA ARG A 81 15.90 -1.35 12.00
C ARG A 81 15.75 -2.21 10.75
N PRO A 82 14.55 -2.26 10.13
CA PRO A 82 14.45 -2.82 8.79
C PRO A 82 15.42 -2.04 7.89
N VAL A 83 16.27 -2.76 7.15
CA VAL A 83 17.12 -2.15 6.10
C VAL A 83 16.32 -1.87 4.82
N ARG A 84 15.05 -2.29 4.82
CA ARG A 84 14.10 -2.10 3.75
C ARG A 84 13.27 -0.86 4.01
N ASP A 85 13.31 0.06 3.06
CA ASP A 85 12.15 0.87 2.75
C ASP A 85 12.13 1.10 1.24
N TRP A 86 10.98 0.86 0.63
CA TRP A 86 10.66 1.40 -0.68
C TRP A 86 10.61 2.92 -0.52
N LEU A 87 11.68 3.60 -0.93
CA LEU A 87 11.81 5.03 -0.71
C LEU A 87 11.09 5.80 -1.82
N PRO A 88 10.43 6.92 -1.50
CA PRO A 88 9.98 7.86 -2.52
C PRO A 88 11.16 8.25 -3.41
N CYS A 89 11.02 8.02 -4.71
CA CYS A 89 11.94 8.58 -5.68
C CYS A 89 11.79 10.10 -5.70
N SER A 90 12.86 10.83 -5.97
CA SER A 90 12.85 12.29 -6.06
C SER A 90 11.91 12.83 -7.15
N CYS A 91 11.48 12.00 -8.09
CA CYS A 91 10.46 12.36 -9.09
C CYS A 91 9.03 12.44 -8.52
N GLY A 92 8.79 11.97 -7.29
CA GLY A 92 7.46 11.96 -6.66
C GLY A 92 6.47 10.94 -7.22
N GLY A 93 6.78 10.28 -8.34
CA GLY A 93 5.91 9.30 -8.98
C GLY A 93 6.21 7.84 -8.62
N HIS A 94 7.45 7.54 -8.24
CA HIS A 94 7.93 6.16 -8.10
C HIS A 94 8.41 5.85 -6.69
N LEU A 95 8.36 4.58 -6.33
CA LEU A 95 9.05 4.04 -5.17
C LEU A 95 10.28 3.27 -5.65
N ALA A 96 11.40 3.39 -4.93
CA ALA A 96 12.65 2.77 -5.30
C ALA A 96 13.17 1.86 -4.18
N LEU A 97 13.61 0.67 -4.56
CA LEU A 97 14.32 -0.28 -3.69
C LEU A 97 15.76 -0.44 -4.20
N ARG A 98 16.74 -0.09 -3.37
CA ARG A 98 18.16 -0.15 -3.73
C ARG A 98 18.88 -1.29 -3.04
N CYS A 99 19.78 -1.95 -3.76
CA CYS A 99 20.70 -2.87 -3.14
C CYS A 99 21.84 -2.11 -2.44
N ALA A 100 22.16 -2.47 -1.21
CA ALA A 100 23.30 -1.88 -0.49
C ALA A 100 24.66 -2.33 -1.04
N ARG A 101 24.71 -3.43 -1.79
CA ARG A 101 25.96 -4.08 -2.24
C ARG A 101 26.28 -3.87 -3.73
N CYS A 102 25.36 -3.32 -4.51
CA CYS A 102 25.55 -3.13 -5.94
C CYS A 102 24.64 -2.01 -6.45
N PRO A 103 24.89 -1.44 -7.64
CA PRO A 103 24.09 -0.35 -8.19
C PRO A 103 22.68 -0.78 -8.66
N ASP A 104 22.22 -2.00 -8.34
CA ASP A 104 20.89 -2.47 -8.71
C ASP A 104 19.81 -1.67 -7.97
N VAL A 105 18.90 -1.08 -8.75
CA VAL A 105 17.73 -0.35 -8.26
C VAL A 105 16.49 -0.88 -8.96
N ARG A 106 15.46 -1.18 -8.17
CA ARG A 106 14.12 -1.50 -8.66
C ARG A 106 13.22 -0.30 -8.43
N VAL A 107 12.38 0.02 -9.40
CA VAL A 107 11.40 1.13 -9.33
C VAL A 107 10.00 0.59 -9.55
N ASP A 108 9.02 1.25 -8.95
CA ASP A 108 7.61 0.96 -9.19
C ASP A 108 6.72 2.23 -9.13
N PRO A 109 5.82 2.44 -10.11
CA PRO A 109 5.62 1.62 -11.31
C PRO A 109 6.85 1.63 -12.24
N ASP A 110 7.00 0.58 -13.05
CA ASP A 110 8.09 0.43 -14.03
C ASP A 110 7.82 1.39 -15.20
N VAL A 111 8.44 2.59 -15.27
CA VAL A 111 8.28 3.46 -16.46
C VAL A 111 9.42 4.47 -16.75
N SER A 112 9.93 4.33 -17.99
CA SER A 112 10.65 5.24 -18.92
C SER A 112 11.96 5.94 -18.51
N ALA A 113 12.81 6.16 -19.53
CA ALA A 113 14.23 6.52 -19.48
C ALA A 113 14.59 7.82 -18.73
N ASP A 114 13.62 8.66 -18.35
CA ASP A 114 13.86 9.99 -17.78
C ASP A 114 13.95 10.01 -16.25
N CYS A 115 13.75 8.89 -15.57
CA CYS A 115 13.92 8.79 -14.12
C CYS A 115 15.36 8.39 -13.77
N ASN A 116 16.08 9.21 -13.00
CA ASN A 116 17.36 8.81 -12.40
C ASN A 116 17.11 8.30 -10.96
N PRO A 117 16.98 6.97 -10.74
CA PRO A 117 16.67 6.43 -9.43
C PRO A 117 17.89 6.42 -8.49
N SER A 118 19.00 7.07 -8.86
CA SER A 118 20.22 7.23 -8.04
C SER A 118 20.12 8.37 -7.01
N THR A 119 19.04 9.17 -7.03
CA THR A 119 18.82 10.31 -6.10
C THR A 119 17.66 10.19 -5.09
N ALA A 120 17.03 9.01 -4.92
CA ALA A 120 16.10 8.73 -3.82
C ALA A 120 16.69 9.26 -2.51
N SER A 121 16.07 10.33 -2.04
CA SER A 121 16.56 11.17 -0.95
C SER A 121 15.99 10.60 0.34
N GLY A 122 16.86 10.37 1.33
CA GLY A 122 16.45 10.01 2.68
C GLY A 122 15.71 11.17 3.34
N GLY A 123 14.40 11.29 3.09
CA GLY A 123 13.56 12.38 3.57
C GLY A 123 12.33 11.83 4.29
N GLN A 124 12.42 11.87 5.63
CA GLN A 124 11.40 11.81 6.68
C GLN A 124 10.01 11.19 6.38
N ARG A 125 9.69 10.17 7.20
CA ARG A 125 8.33 9.69 7.53
C ARG A 125 7.32 10.85 7.58
N PRO A 126 6.20 10.81 6.83
CA PRO A 126 5.01 11.50 7.27
C PRO A 126 4.54 10.80 8.55
N THR A 127 4.62 11.50 9.67
CA THR A 127 3.94 11.12 10.90
C THR A 127 2.44 11.12 10.63
N ALA A 128 1.81 9.98 10.90
CA ALA A 128 0.37 9.89 11.14
C ALA A 128 -0.03 10.77 12.35
#